data_AF-A0A519U7G3-F1
#
_entry.id   AF-A0A519U7G3-F1
#
_cell.length_a   1.000
_cell.length_b   1.000
_cell.length_c   1.000
_cell.angle_alpha   90.00
_cell.angle_beta   90.00
_cell.angle_gamma   90.00
#
_symmetry.space_group_name_H-M   'P 1'
#
loop_
_entity.id
_entity.type
_entity.pdbx_description
1 polymer ?
#
loop_
_entity_poly.entity_id
_entity_poly.type
_entity_poly.pdbx_seq_one_letter_code
_entity_poly.pdbx_strand_id
1 'polypeptide(L)'
;MSLKSQLKKFKYNSDLFNQALKNQPRYALPDDLMPIVLGNPEAKTTITMVSNPFCGPCAKTHQVLDQWLKTRDDVKIKIVFTTTDQDGDENTKISRHVSALSLLNDAELLGKALNDWYKQGDKKYEEWAGRYPVEYNANFAAVTARQKEWLKMAEITHTPTLFVNGYKLPDPYQLEDIKHLLT
;
A
#
# COMPACT_ATOMS: atom_id res chain seq x y z
N MET A 1 -16.02 11.64 33.58
CA MET A 1 -15.71 11.05 32.25
C MET A 1 -14.60 10.02 32.44
N SER A 2 -14.78 8.77 32.00
CA SER A 2 -13.77 7.71 32.21
C SER A 2 -12.49 7.97 31.42
N LEU A 3 -11.35 7.41 31.86
CA LEU A 3 -10.07 7.53 31.15
C LEU A 3 -10.19 7.04 29.69
N LYS A 4 -10.92 5.94 29.45
CA LYS A 4 -11.20 5.42 28.11
C LYS A 4 -11.93 6.44 27.24
N SER A 5 -12.89 7.18 27.80
CA SER A 5 -13.62 8.23 27.07
C SER A 5 -12.75 9.45 26.78
N GLN A 6 -11.92 9.86 27.74
CA GLN A 6 -10.96 10.96 27.55
C GLN A 6 -9.93 10.61 26.47
N LEU A 7 -9.36 9.40 26.51
CA LEU A 7 -8.41 8.92 25.50
C LEU A 7 -9.06 8.84 24.12
N LYS A 8 -10.33 8.39 24.02
CA LYS A 8 -11.06 8.39 22.75
C LYS A 8 -11.20 9.80 22.19
N LYS A 9 -11.58 10.78 23.01
CA LYS A 9 -11.69 12.18 22.59
C LYS A 9 -10.34 12.75 22.14
N PHE A 10 -9.26 12.41 22.84
CA PHE A 10 -7.91 12.83 22.47
C PHE A 10 -7.47 12.19 21.14
N LYS A 11 -7.59 10.86 21.01
CA LYS A 11 -7.16 10.10 19.83
C LYS A 11 -7.92 10.48 18.57
N TYR A 12 -9.23 10.73 18.65
CA TYR A 12 -10.05 11.09 17.48
C TYR A 12 -10.26 12.60 17.33
N ASN A 13 -9.39 13.43 17.92
CA ASN A 13 -9.36 14.85 17.63
C ASN A 13 -8.60 15.09 16.32
N SER A 14 -9.29 15.58 15.29
CA SER A 14 -8.71 15.78 13.95
C SER A 14 -7.54 16.76 13.93
N ASP A 15 -7.57 17.82 14.75
CA ASP A 15 -6.48 18.81 14.80
C ASP A 15 -5.21 18.20 15.38
N LEU A 16 -5.34 17.47 16.49
CA LEU A 16 -4.22 16.75 17.11
C LEU A 16 -3.67 15.67 16.19
N PHE A 17 -4.53 14.92 15.51
CA PHE A 17 -4.11 13.95 14.50
C PHE A 17 -3.33 14.62 13.36
N ASN A 18 -3.88 15.68 12.78
CA ASN A 18 -3.24 16.40 11.68
C ASN A 18 -1.89 16.99 12.07
N GLN A 19 -1.77 17.50 13.30
CA GLN A 19 -0.50 17.99 13.83
C GLN A 19 0.49 16.83 14.02
N ALA A 20 0.08 15.73 14.65
CA ALA A 20 0.92 14.56 14.86
C ALA A 20 1.41 13.94 13.54
N LEU A 21 0.54 13.89 12.52
CA LEU A 21 0.85 13.39 11.19
C LEU A 21 1.85 14.31 10.47
N LYS A 22 1.60 15.63 10.44
CA LYS A 22 2.48 16.59 9.76
C LYS A 22 3.85 16.76 10.43
N ASN A 23 3.97 16.38 11.70
CA ASN A 23 5.24 16.33 12.42
C ASN A 23 6.10 15.10 12.03
N GLN A 24 5.54 14.12 11.31
CA GLN A 24 6.31 13.00 10.79
C GLN A 24 7.13 13.43 9.56
N PRO A 25 8.26 12.75 9.27
CA PRO A 25 8.94 12.90 8.00
C PRO A 25 7.99 12.66 6.82
N ARG A 26 8.14 13.47 5.77
CA ARG A 26 7.35 13.36 4.55
C ARG A 26 8.18 12.71 3.45
N TYR A 27 7.77 11.51 3.05
CA TYR A 27 8.33 10.75 1.94
C TYR A 27 7.27 10.64 0.85
N ALA A 28 7.29 11.58 -0.10
CA ALA A 28 6.45 11.45 -1.28
C ALA A 28 6.87 10.20 -2.06
N LEU A 29 5.88 9.52 -2.66
CA LEU A 29 6.10 8.40 -3.55
C LEU A 29 5.73 8.85 -4.98
N PRO A 30 6.73 9.26 -5.78
CA PRO A 30 6.55 9.65 -7.18
C PRO A 30 5.87 8.56 -8.03
N ASP A 31 5.18 8.97 -9.09
CA ASP A 31 4.53 8.06 -10.03
C ASP A 31 5.53 7.37 -10.98
N ASP A 32 6.70 7.96 -11.22
CA ASP A 32 7.78 7.38 -12.06
C ASP A 32 8.50 6.19 -11.39
N LEU A 33 8.30 5.99 -10.08
CA LEU A 33 8.64 4.75 -9.37
C LEU A 33 7.66 3.60 -9.67
N MET A 34 6.64 3.86 -10.49
CA MET A 34 5.61 2.92 -10.91
C MET A 34 5.00 2.15 -9.73
N PRO A 35 4.52 2.85 -8.67
CA PRO A 35 3.79 2.17 -7.63
C PRO A 35 2.50 1.59 -8.22
N ILE A 36 1.99 0.55 -7.56
CA ILE A 36 0.67 0.03 -7.85
C ILE A 36 -0.33 1.09 -7.41
N VAL A 37 -1.22 1.53 -8.31
CA VAL A 37 -2.24 2.53 -8.01
C VAL A 37 -3.62 1.89 -8.07
N LEU A 38 -4.40 2.06 -7.00
CA LEU A 38 -5.79 1.61 -6.89
C LEU A 38 -6.69 2.78 -6.49
N GLY A 39 -7.95 2.74 -6.94
CA GLY A 39 -8.94 3.79 -6.67
C GLY A 39 -8.90 4.94 -7.68
N ASN A 40 -9.46 6.09 -7.30
CA ASN A 40 -9.53 7.27 -8.16
C ASN A 40 -8.14 7.93 -8.31
N PRO A 41 -7.54 8.00 -9.51
CA PRO A 41 -6.25 8.66 -9.74
C PRO A 41 -6.21 10.13 -9.29
N GLU A 42 -7.36 10.82 -9.34
CA GLU A 42 -7.52 12.24 -9.02
C GLU A 42 -7.93 12.49 -7.56
N ALA A 43 -7.93 11.46 -6.72
CA ALA A 43 -8.25 11.59 -5.31
C ALA A 43 -7.30 12.56 -4.58
N LYS A 44 -7.87 13.39 -3.70
CA LYS A 44 -7.12 14.35 -2.89
C LYS A 44 -6.25 13.68 -1.83
N THR A 45 -6.69 12.54 -1.30
CA THR A 45 -5.96 11.81 -0.27
C THR A 45 -5.26 10.61 -0.88
N THR A 46 -3.94 10.55 -0.75
CA THR A 46 -3.15 9.38 -1.13
C THR A 46 -2.75 8.60 0.12
N ILE A 47 -3.15 7.34 0.19
CA ILE A 47 -2.66 6.38 1.18
C ILE A 47 -1.58 5.54 0.51
N THR A 48 -0.34 5.62 0.98
CA THR A 48 0.72 4.72 0.53
C THR A 48 0.84 3.57 1.52
N MET A 49 0.78 2.33 1.02
CA MET A 49 1.04 1.13 1.77
C MET A 49 2.34 0.49 1.29
N VAL A 50 3.31 0.41 2.20
CA VAL A 50 4.47 -0.45 2.01
C VAL A 50 4.11 -1.84 2.50
N SER A 51 4.29 -2.83 1.63
CA SER A 51 3.75 -4.18 1.85
C SER A 51 4.76 -5.28 1.57
N ASN A 52 4.51 -6.46 2.13
CA ASN A 52 5.12 -7.71 1.71
C ASN A 52 4.02 -8.65 1.17
N PRO A 53 4.18 -9.25 -0.03
CA PRO A 53 3.15 -10.09 -0.66
C PRO A 53 2.73 -11.33 0.15
N PHE A 54 3.58 -11.82 1.05
CA PHE A 54 3.36 -13.02 1.87
C PHE A 54 2.98 -12.69 3.32
N CYS A 55 2.90 -11.40 3.67
CA CYS A 55 2.62 -10.94 5.02
C CYS A 55 1.12 -10.93 5.34
N GLY A 56 0.69 -11.70 6.35
CA GLY A 56 -0.70 -11.75 6.80
C GLY A 56 -1.28 -10.39 7.27
N PRO A 57 -0.58 -9.63 8.13
CA PRO A 57 -0.98 -8.26 8.47
C PRO A 57 -1.13 -7.33 7.25
N CYS A 58 -0.28 -7.47 6.24
CA CYS A 58 -0.41 -6.73 4.98
C CYS A 58 -1.69 -7.12 4.24
N ALA A 59 -2.01 -8.41 4.14
CA ALA A 59 -3.24 -8.88 3.51
C ALA A 59 -4.50 -8.26 4.17
N LYS A 60 -4.52 -8.19 5.51
CA LYS A 60 -5.61 -7.56 6.26
C LYS A 60 -5.72 -6.06 5.97
N THR A 61 -4.59 -5.36 5.96
CA THR A 61 -4.54 -3.92 5.66
C THR A 61 -5.01 -3.63 4.24
N HIS A 62 -4.54 -4.41 3.26
CA HIS A 62 -5.01 -4.35 1.87
C HIS A 62 -6.52 -4.57 1.77
N GLN A 63 -7.07 -5.56 2.50
CA GLN A 63 -8.52 -5.81 2.50
C GLN A 63 -9.33 -4.63 3.04
N VAL A 64 -8.87 -3.96 4.10
CA VAL A 64 -9.53 -2.77 4.64
C VAL A 64 -9.48 -1.62 3.63
N LEU A 65 -8.32 -1.41 3.00
CA LEU A 65 -8.12 -0.42 1.95
C LEU A 65 -9.00 -0.68 0.70
N ASP A 66 -9.11 -1.93 0.24
CA ASP A 66 -10.02 -2.34 -0.84
C ASP A 66 -11.48 -2.02 -0.51
N GLN A 67 -11.89 -2.21 0.75
CA GLN A 67 -13.24 -1.83 1.18
C GLN A 67 -13.46 -0.32 1.18
N TRP A 68 -12.43 0.48 1.45
CA TRP A 68 -12.56 1.94 1.40
C TRP A 68 -12.79 2.41 -0.03
N LEU A 69 -12.07 1.84 -1.01
CA LEU A 69 -12.23 2.21 -2.43
C LEU A 69 -13.65 2.01 -2.97
N LYS A 70 -14.44 1.10 -2.35
CA LYS A 70 -15.84 0.86 -2.77
C LYS A 70 -16.79 1.99 -2.40
N THR A 71 -16.40 2.86 -1.46
CA THR A 71 -17.27 3.92 -0.93
C THR A 71 -16.59 5.29 -0.85
N ARG A 72 -15.32 5.39 -1.26
CA ARG A 72 -14.50 6.60 -1.15
C ARG A 72 -13.75 6.90 -2.43
N ASP A 73 -14.31 7.79 -3.24
CA ASP A 73 -13.66 8.34 -4.43
C ASP A 73 -12.62 9.41 -4.10
N ASP A 74 -12.56 9.86 -2.84
CA ASP A 74 -11.62 10.87 -2.36
C ASP A 74 -10.28 10.27 -1.89
N VAL A 75 -10.13 8.95 -1.98
CA VAL A 75 -8.93 8.20 -1.59
C VAL A 75 -8.34 7.45 -2.79
N LYS A 76 -7.03 7.62 -3.00
CA LYS A 76 -6.18 6.80 -3.87
C LYS A 76 -5.24 5.99 -2.99
N ILE A 77 -5.01 4.74 -3.37
CA ILE A 77 -4.02 3.89 -2.71
C ILE A 77 -2.83 3.69 -3.64
N LYS A 78 -1.63 3.85 -3.09
CA LYS A 78 -0.37 3.46 -3.70
C LYS A 78 0.22 2.28 -2.94
N ILE A 79 0.64 1.23 -3.62
CA ILE A 79 1.31 0.08 -2.99
C ILE A 79 2.72 -0.07 -3.56
N VAL A 80 3.68 -0.28 -2.66
CA VAL A 80 5.06 -0.66 -2.99
C VAL A 80 5.42 -1.89 -2.18
N PHE A 81 6.03 -2.88 -2.83
CA PHE A 81 6.44 -4.11 -2.16
C PHE A 81 7.89 -4.04 -1.67
N THR A 82 8.12 -4.53 -0.46
CA THR A 82 9.47 -4.86 0.01
C THR A 82 10.00 -6.03 -0.80
N THR A 83 11.14 -5.84 -1.45
CA THR A 83 11.78 -6.86 -2.29
C THR A 83 13.28 -6.89 -2.01
N THR A 84 13.93 -8.03 -2.24
CA THR A 84 15.40 -8.07 -2.28
C THR A 84 15.95 -7.61 -3.62
N ASP A 85 15.08 -7.44 -4.63
CA ASP A 85 15.42 -7.12 -6.03
C ASP A 85 16.32 -8.19 -6.68
N GLN A 86 16.10 -9.45 -6.33
CA GLN A 86 16.80 -10.60 -6.89
C GLN A 86 15.79 -11.51 -7.59
N ASP A 87 16.16 -12.07 -8.74
CA ASP A 87 15.24 -12.88 -9.57
C ASP A 87 14.73 -14.14 -8.85
N GLY A 88 15.53 -14.69 -7.93
CA GLY A 88 15.15 -15.84 -7.11
C GLY A 88 14.32 -15.51 -5.86
N ASP A 89 14.06 -14.23 -5.57
CA ASP A 89 13.21 -13.84 -4.45
C ASP A 89 11.74 -13.80 -4.87
N GLU A 90 10.93 -14.61 -4.20
CA GLU A 90 9.50 -14.71 -4.47
C GLU A 90 8.78 -13.35 -4.30
N ASN A 91 9.21 -12.49 -3.35
CA ASN A 91 8.60 -11.15 -3.22
C ASN A 91 8.85 -10.31 -4.47
N THR A 92 10.08 -10.34 -5.00
CA THR A 92 10.47 -9.68 -6.25
C THR A 92 9.64 -10.20 -7.42
N LYS A 93 9.46 -11.51 -7.52
CA LYS A 93 8.64 -12.15 -8.58
C LYS A 93 7.20 -11.63 -8.58
N ILE A 94 6.53 -11.61 -7.43
CA ILE A 94 5.18 -11.05 -7.29
C ILE A 94 5.16 -9.56 -7.59
N SER A 95 6.12 -8.80 -7.04
CA SER A 95 6.18 -7.35 -7.23
C SER A 95 6.27 -6.96 -8.70
N ARG A 96 7.15 -7.62 -9.46
CA ARG A 96 7.30 -7.39 -10.89
C ARG A 96 6.06 -7.81 -11.67
N HIS A 97 5.44 -8.94 -11.31
CA HIS A 97 4.21 -9.40 -11.95
C HIS A 97 3.07 -8.38 -11.77
N VAL A 98 2.85 -7.89 -10.55
CA VAL A 98 1.80 -6.90 -10.29
C VAL A 98 2.12 -5.56 -10.94
N SER A 99 3.40 -5.18 -11.00
CA SER A 99 3.85 -4.00 -11.76
C SER A 99 3.61 -4.15 -13.27
N ALA A 100 3.63 -5.38 -13.79
CA ALA A 100 3.26 -5.64 -15.18
C ALA A 100 1.75 -5.56 -15.38
N LEU A 101 0.94 -6.07 -14.43
CA LEU A 101 -0.52 -5.92 -14.47
C LEU A 101 -0.94 -4.44 -14.47
N SER A 102 -0.24 -3.57 -13.73
CA SER A 102 -0.59 -2.14 -13.70
C SER A 102 -0.39 -1.43 -15.05
N LEU A 103 0.47 -1.95 -15.93
CA LEU A 103 0.66 -1.41 -17.28
C LEU A 103 -0.48 -1.74 -18.24
N LEU A 104 -1.35 -2.70 -17.90
CA LEU A 104 -2.53 -3.04 -18.70
C LEU A 104 -3.60 -1.94 -18.64
N ASN A 105 -3.46 -0.96 -17.73
CA ASN A 105 -4.43 0.11 -17.49
C ASN A 105 -5.84 -0.41 -17.17
N ASP A 106 -5.94 -1.61 -16.60
CA ASP A 106 -7.18 -2.21 -16.11
C ASP A 106 -7.15 -2.27 -14.57
N ALA A 107 -7.75 -1.26 -13.96
CA ALA A 107 -7.76 -1.11 -12.50
C ALA A 107 -8.59 -2.20 -11.80
N GLU A 108 -9.65 -2.70 -12.45
CA GLU A 108 -10.50 -3.76 -11.89
C GLU A 108 -9.74 -5.08 -11.88
N LEU A 109 -9.08 -5.43 -12.99
CA LEU A 109 -8.22 -6.61 -13.09
C LEU A 109 -7.08 -6.56 -12.07
N LEU A 110 -6.38 -5.42 -11.97
CA LEU A 110 -5.28 -5.23 -11.02
C LEU A 110 -5.74 -5.41 -9.58
N GLY A 111 -6.85 -4.76 -9.20
CA GLY A 111 -7.44 -4.89 -7.88
C GLY A 111 -7.87 -6.32 -7.58
N LYS A 112 -8.51 -6.99 -8.53
CA LYS A 112 -8.92 -8.41 -8.42
C LYS A 112 -7.72 -9.34 -8.26
N ALA A 113 -6.65 -9.16 -9.04
CA ALA A 113 -5.45 -9.96 -8.98
C ALA A 113 -4.77 -9.85 -7.60
N LEU A 114 -4.64 -8.64 -7.07
CA LEU A 114 -4.10 -8.40 -5.72
C LEU A 114 -4.98 -9.01 -4.63
N ASN A 115 -6.29 -8.83 -4.73
CA ASN A 115 -7.25 -9.43 -3.79
C ASN A 115 -7.14 -10.96 -3.78
N ASP A 116 -7.06 -11.58 -4.95
CA ASP A 116 -6.92 -13.04 -5.08
C ASP A 116 -5.57 -13.51 -4.53
N TRP A 117 -4.48 -12.80 -4.82
CA TRP A 117 -3.16 -13.12 -4.26
C TRP A 117 -3.19 -13.11 -2.74
N TYR A 118 -3.70 -12.04 -2.14
CA TYR A 118 -3.72 -11.91 -0.67
C TYR A 118 -4.62 -12.94 0.01
N LYS A 119 -5.76 -13.32 -0.62
CA LYS A 119 -6.69 -14.34 -0.10
C LYS A 119 -6.19 -15.77 -0.26
N GLN A 120 -5.29 -16.03 -1.21
CA GLN A 120 -4.73 -17.36 -1.43
C GLN A 120 -3.93 -17.80 -0.20
N GLY A 121 -4.36 -18.87 0.46
CA GLY A 121 -3.66 -19.44 1.63
C GLY A 121 -2.30 -20.03 1.25
N ASP A 122 -2.26 -20.81 0.19
CA ASP A 122 -1.08 -21.60 -0.19
C ASP A 122 -0.04 -20.83 -1.03
N LYS A 123 -0.33 -19.58 -1.40
CA LYS A 123 0.56 -18.66 -2.15
C LYS A 123 1.24 -19.29 -3.37
N LYS A 124 0.52 -20.11 -4.12
CA LYS A 124 1.03 -20.76 -5.34
C LYS A 124 1.05 -19.76 -6.49
N TYR A 125 2.24 -19.20 -6.74
CA TYR A 125 2.44 -18.20 -7.77
C TYR A 125 2.01 -18.68 -9.16
N GLU A 126 2.42 -19.86 -9.61
CA GLU A 126 2.17 -20.30 -11.00
C GLU A 126 0.67 -20.42 -11.32
N GLU A 127 -0.14 -20.90 -10.36
CA GLU A 127 -1.61 -20.96 -10.50
C GLU A 127 -2.24 -19.56 -10.53
N TRP A 128 -1.68 -18.61 -9.76
CA TRP A 128 -2.14 -17.23 -9.78
C TRP A 128 -1.74 -16.51 -11.06
N ALA A 129 -0.48 -16.63 -11.49
CA ALA A 129 0.05 -16.05 -12.72
C ALA A 129 -0.66 -16.58 -13.98
N GLY A 130 -1.03 -17.87 -14.00
CA GLY A 130 -1.82 -18.45 -15.10
C GLY A 130 -3.23 -17.83 -15.22
N ARG A 131 -3.81 -17.32 -14.12
CA ARG A 131 -5.10 -16.61 -14.14
C ARG A 131 -4.96 -15.12 -14.48
N TYR A 132 -3.77 -14.55 -14.30
CA TYR A 132 -3.48 -13.14 -14.50
C TYR A 132 -2.26 -12.98 -15.41
N PRO A 133 -2.32 -13.40 -16.69
CA PRO A 133 -1.15 -13.40 -17.55
C PRO A 133 -0.64 -11.98 -17.82
N VAL A 134 0.69 -11.84 -17.88
CA VAL A 134 1.38 -10.58 -18.21
C VAL A 134 2.52 -10.84 -19.18
N GLU A 135 2.85 -9.83 -19.97
CA GLU A 135 4.10 -9.81 -20.74
C GLU A 135 5.22 -9.21 -19.90
N TYR A 136 6.28 -9.99 -19.67
CA TYR A 136 7.47 -9.49 -18.98
C TYR A 136 8.34 -8.70 -19.96
N ASN A 137 8.59 -7.43 -19.63
CA ASN A 137 9.64 -6.66 -20.26
C ASN A 137 10.88 -6.62 -19.35
N ALA A 138 12.07 -6.43 -19.93
CA ALA A 138 13.32 -6.33 -19.18
C ALA A 138 13.38 -5.11 -18.23
N ASN A 139 12.43 -4.18 -18.31
CA ASN A 139 12.44 -2.93 -17.53
C ASN A 139 11.95 -3.10 -16.08
N PHE A 140 11.32 -4.22 -15.72
CA PHE A 140 10.81 -4.41 -14.35
C PHE A 140 11.90 -4.57 -13.29
N ALA A 141 13.10 -5.01 -13.66
CA ALA A 141 14.24 -5.01 -12.75
C ALA A 141 14.62 -3.57 -12.33
N ALA A 142 14.60 -2.63 -13.28
CA ALA A 142 14.84 -1.22 -12.97
C ALA A 142 13.76 -0.62 -12.07
N VAL A 143 12.50 -1.06 -12.22
CA VAL A 143 11.39 -0.64 -11.35
C VAL A 143 11.62 -1.10 -9.91
N THR A 144 11.89 -2.39 -9.69
CA THR A 144 12.10 -2.93 -8.34
C THR A 144 13.36 -2.37 -7.67
N ALA A 145 14.42 -2.11 -8.45
CA ALA A 145 15.61 -1.44 -7.95
C ALA A 145 15.31 -0.03 -7.42
N ARG A 146 14.61 0.81 -8.19
CA ARG A 146 14.25 2.18 -7.78
C ARG A 146 13.29 2.19 -6.59
N GLN A 147 12.32 1.28 -6.58
CA GLN A 147 11.41 1.12 -5.43
C GLN A 147 12.17 0.73 -4.17
N LYS A 148 13.16 -0.18 -4.27
CA LYS A 148 14.03 -0.57 -3.16
C LYS A 148 14.86 0.59 -2.61
N GLU A 149 15.36 1.47 -3.48
CA GLU A 149 16.05 2.70 -3.06
C GLU A 149 15.10 3.64 -2.30
N TRP A 150 13.87 3.82 -2.79
CA TRP A 150 12.86 4.61 -2.09
C TRP A 150 12.52 4.02 -0.72
N LEU A 151 12.38 2.69 -0.60
CA LEU A 151 12.13 2.01 0.68
C LEU A 151 13.26 2.25 1.69
N LYS A 152 14.51 2.27 1.23
CA LYS A 152 15.67 2.57 2.07
C LYS A 152 15.65 4.03 2.53
N MET A 153 15.35 4.96 1.62
CA MET A 153 15.26 6.39 1.91
C MET A 153 14.12 6.71 2.90
N ALA A 154 12.98 6.01 2.77
CA ALA A 154 11.83 6.15 3.67
C ALA A 154 12.00 5.39 5.00
N GLU A 155 13.17 4.80 5.26
CA GLU A 155 13.52 4.08 6.50
C GLU A 155 12.49 3.01 6.88
N ILE A 156 12.05 2.23 5.90
CA ILE A 156 11.09 1.15 6.14
C ILE A 156 11.77 0.00 6.88
N THR A 157 11.31 -0.27 8.10
CA THR A 157 11.82 -1.36 8.96
C THR A 157 10.82 -2.50 9.15
N HIS A 158 9.54 -2.29 8.84
CA HIS A 158 8.49 -3.29 9.00
C HIS A 158 7.34 -3.08 8.02
N THR A 159 6.53 -4.11 7.84
CA THR A 159 5.33 -4.08 6.98
C THR A 159 4.10 -4.59 7.74
N PRO A 160 2.91 -4.03 7.51
CA PRO A 160 2.65 -2.87 6.67
C PRO A 160 3.20 -1.58 7.32
N THR A 161 3.73 -0.68 6.51
CA THR A 161 3.95 0.73 6.91
C THR A 161 3.02 1.60 6.06
N LEU A 162 2.31 2.53 6.70
CA LEU A 162 1.33 3.38 6.03
C LEU A 162 1.80 4.83 6.00
N PHE A 163 1.47 5.52 4.91
CA PHE A 163 1.63 6.96 4.77
C PHE A 163 0.32 7.60 4.34
N VAL A 164 0.05 8.80 4.84
CA VAL A 164 -1.05 9.66 4.41
C VAL A 164 -0.45 10.90 3.76
N ASN A 165 -0.69 11.10 2.46
CA ASN A 165 -0.16 12.22 1.68
C ASN A 165 1.39 12.34 1.76
N GLY A 166 2.06 11.20 1.90
CA GLY A 166 3.51 11.07 2.07
C GLY A 166 4.01 11.18 3.51
N TYR A 167 3.18 11.53 4.49
CA TYR A 167 3.56 11.54 5.90
C TYR A 167 3.38 10.15 6.51
N LYS A 168 4.39 9.63 7.20
CA LYS A 168 4.29 8.32 7.87
C LYS A 168 3.15 8.35 8.89
N LEU A 169 2.33 7.30 8.95
CA LEU A 169 1.28 7.21 9.97
C LEU A 169 1.92 7.08 11.36
N PRO A 170 1.59 7.96 12.34
CA PRO A 170 2.18 7.86 13.67
C PRO A 170 1.71 6.62 14.43
N ASP A 171 2.60 6.00 15.21
CA ASP A 171 2.39 4.72 15.92
C ASP A 171 1.07 4.59 16.73
N PRO A 172 0.53 5.65 17.38
CA PRO A 172 -0.74 5.54 18.11
C PRO A 172 -1.96 5.25 17.22
N TYR A 173 -1.83 5.40 15.90
CA TYR A 173 -2.92 5.28 14.94
C TYR A 173 -2.77 4.03 14.08
N GLN A 174 -3.86 3.28 13.98
CA GLN A 174 -4.03 2.20 13.01
C GLN A 174 -4.89 2.69 11.83
N LEU A 175 -4.93 1.91 10.76
CA LEU A 175 -5.73 2.26 9.58
C LEU A 175 -7.21 2.45 9.92
N GLU A 176 -7.75 1.61 10.80
CA GLU A 176 -9.14 1.65 11.25
C GLU A 176 -9.45 2.95 12.01
N ASP A 177 -8.46 3.54 12.69
CA ASP A 177 -8.63 4.77 13.45
C ASP A 177 -8.77 5.99 12.55
N ILE A 178 -8.02 6.03 11.45
CA ILE A 178 -7.93 7.23 10.61
C ILE A 178 -9.08 7.34 9.60
N LYS A 179 -9.90 6.29 9.43
CA LYS A 179 -11.05 6.29 8.50
C LYS A 179 -11.93 7.54 8.64
N HIS A 180 -12.13 8.01 9.87
CA HIS A 180 -12.97 9.16 10.19
C HIS A 180 -12.19 10.46 10.41
N LEU A 181 -10.86 10.41 10.37
CA LEU A 181 -9.97 11.55 10.51
C LEU A 181 -9.50 12.11 9.16
N LEU A 182 -9.69 11.32 8.09
CA LEU A 182 -9.42 11.70 6.70
C LEU A 182 -10.71 12.27 6.09
N THR A 183 -10.75 13.59 5.91
CA THR A 183 -11.84 14.37 5.31
C THR A 183 -11.29 15.31 4.25
#